data_AF-A0A7W1MEW3-F1
#
_entry.id   AF-A0A7W1MEW3-F1
#
_cell.length_a   1.000
_cell.length_b   1.000
_cell.length_c   1.000
_cell.angle_alpha   90.00
_cell.angle_beta   90.00
_cell.angle_gamma   90.00
#
_symmetry.space_group_name_H-M   'P 1'
#
loop_
_entity.id
_entity.type
_entity.pdbx_description
1 polymer ?
#
loop_
_entity_poly.entity_id
_entity_poly.type
_entity_poly.pdbx_seq_one_letter_code
_entity_poly.pdbx_strand_id
1 'polypeptide(L)'
;MYDEVYKTKEEFHDECPCSHQIMEIAESLSTMDVRWFFEVCFAYYQEDRYSAIFKTYAMEEYKGYFLTFTVKLVEGKYAVTYFKKDGTQLSDNV
;
A
#
# COMPACT_ATOMS: atom_id res chain seq x y z
N MET A 1 13.80 -0.06 -12.23
CA MET A 1 13.95 -1.45 -11.74
C MET A 1 13.80 -1.37 -10.23
N TYR A 2 13.06 -2.27 -9.60
CA TYR A 2 12.98 -2.31 -8.13
C TYR A 2 14.24 -2.99 -7.58
N ASP A 3 14.66 -2.61 -6.38
CA ASP A 3 15.80 -3.22 -5.69
C ASP A 3 15.37 -4.47 -4.93
N GLU A 4 14.17 -4.44 -4.32
CA GLU A 4 13.64 -5.52 -3.50
C GLU A 4 12.13 -5.68 -3.65
N VAL A 5 11.63 -6.90 -3.41
CA VAL A 5 10.20 -7.24 -3.49
C VAL A 5 9.79 -8.07 -2.29
N TYR A 6 8.89 -7.51 -1.48
CA TYR A 6 8.23 -8.20 -0.39
C TYR A 6 6.96 -8.85 -0.92
N LYS A 7 6.90 -10.18 -0.94
CA LYS A 7 5.80 -10.94 -1.56
C LYS A 7 4.78 -11.44 -0.55
N THR A 8 5.15 -11.45 0.72
CA THR A 8 4.26 -11.83 1.82
C THR A 8 4.02 -10.64 2.74
N LYS A 9 2.91 -10.70 3.49
CA LYS A 9 2.59 -9.68 4.48
C LYS A 9 3.65 -9.66 5.58
N GLU A 10 4.15 -10.82 5.96
CA GLU A 10 5.18 -11.01 6.98
C GLU A 10 6.51 -10.36 6.56
N GLU A 11 7.02 -10.68 5.36
CA GLU A 11 8.23 -10.01 4.82
C GLU A 11 8.06 -8.50 4.77
N PHE A 12 6.91 -8.03 4.28
CA PHE A 12 6.64 -6.61 4.23
C PHE A 12 6.62 -5.97 5.62
N HIS A 13 5.96 -6.61 6.59
CA HIS A 13 5.86 -6.12 7.95
C HIS A 13 7.23 -6.02 8.63
N ASP A 14 8.05 -7.05 8.48
CA ASP A 14 9.30 -7.20 9.23
C ASP A 14 10.48 -6.45 8.58
N GLU A 15 10.46 -6.27 7.26
CA GLU A 15 11.60 -5.72 6.51
C GLU A 15 11.35 -4.34 5.91
N CYS A 16 10.10 -3.95 5.63
CA CYS A 16 9.82 -2.64 5.04
C CYS A 16 9.67 -1.55 6.11
N PRO A 17 10.49 -0.48 6.10
CA PRO A 17 10.45 0.55 7.14
C PRO A 17 9.14 1.33 7.26
N CYS A 18 8.34 1.39 6.19
CA CYS A 18 7.06 2.09 6.16
C CYS A 18 5.86 1.13 6.26
N SER A 19 6.09 -0.15 6.58
CA SER A 19 5.06 -1.18 6.63
C SER A 19 3.94 -0.84 7.60
N HIS A 20 4.29 -0.41 8.82
CA HIS A 20 3.35 -0.08 9.87
C HIS A 20 2.38 1.03 9.43
N GLN A 21 2.92 2.14 8.93
CA GLN A 21 2.12 3.27 8.46
C GLN A 21 1.20 2.90 7.29
N ILE A 22 1.69 2.11 6.33
CA ILE A 22 0.87 1.65 5.19
C ILE A 22 -0.26 0.74 5.69
N MET A 23 0.03 -0.19 6.59
CA MET A 23 -0.96 -1.13 7.14
C MET A 23 -2.04 -0.40 7.93
N GLU A 24 -1.68 0.57 8.77
CA GLU A 24 -2.65 1.39 9.51
C GLU A 24 -3.56 2.18 8.56
N ILE A 25 -3.01 2.79 7.50
CA ILE A 25 -3.83 3.50 6.51
C ILE A 25 -4.75 2.52 5.78
N ALA A 26 -4.25 1.36 5.34
CA ALA A 26 -5.06 0.34 4.68
C ALA A 26 -6.21 -0.16 5.58
N GLU A 27 -5.96 -0.35 6.88
CA GLU A 27 -6.99 -0.70 7.85
C GLU A 27 -8.01 0.44 8.03
N SER A 28 -7.57 1.70 8.10
CA SER A 28 -8.47 2.87 8.20
C SER A 28 -9.36 3.05 6.97
N LEU A 29 -8.90 2.62 5.80
CA LEU A 29 -9.63 2.63 4.53
C LEU A 29 -10.56 1.42 4.35
N SER A 30 -10.55 0.47 5.29
CA SER A 30 -11.47 -0.65 5.27
C SER A 30 -12.85 -0.21 5.76
N THR A 31 -13.91 -0.70 5.11
CA THR A 31 -15.31 -0.45 5.47
C THR A 31 -15.99 -1.75 5.91
N MET A 32 -17.29 -1.70 6.23
CA MET A 32 -18.07 -2.92 6.51
C MET A 32 -18.02 -3.92 5.34
N ASP A 33 -17.97 -3.42 4.11
CA ASP A 33 -18.09 -4.25 2.90
C ASP A 33 -16.74 -4.48 2.18
N VAL A 34 -15.74 -3.64 2.45
CA VAL A 34 -14.43 -3.70 1.80
C VAL A 34 -13.32 -3.91 2.82
N ARG A 35 -12.55 -4.99 2.65
CA ARG A 35 -11.30 -5.24 3.38
C ARG A 35 -10.13 -5.34 2.42
N TRP A 36 -9.02 -4.71 2.80
CA TRP A 36 -7.78 -4.69 2.04
C TRP A 36 -6.80 -5.74 2.56
N PHE A 37 -6.29 -6.54 1.64
CA PHE A 37 -5.32 -7.59 1.91
C PHE A 37 -4.05 -7.29 1.13
N PHE A 38 -2.92 -7.38 1.82
CA PHE A 38 -1.62 -7.18 1.21
C PHE A 38 -1.40 -8.18 0.07
N GLU A 39 -0.87 -7.70 -1.05
CA GLU A 39 -0.47 -8.54 -2.19
C GLU A 39 1.05 -8.52 -2.38
N VAL A 40 1.65 -7.33 -2.49
CA VAL A 40 3.08 -7.19 -2.79
C VAL A 40 3.55 -5.77 -2.46
N CYS A 41 4.83 -5.61 -2.13
CA CYS A 41 5.48 -4.31 -2.07
C CYS A 41 6.82 -4.33 -2.82
N PHE A 42 7.09 -3.24 -3.55
CA PHE A 42 8.33 -3.01 -4.29
C PHE A 42 9.11 -1.88 -3.61
N ALA A 43 10.36 -2.14 -3.27
CA ALA A 43 11.28 -1.11 -2.77
C ALA A 43 12.17 -0.59 -3.90
N TYR A 44 12.34 0.72 -3.94
CA TYR A 44 13.19 1.46 -4.87
C TYR A 44 14.13 2.33 -4.03
N TYR A 45 15.19 1.75 -3.49
CA TYR A 45 16.10 2.39 -2.55
C TYR A 45 16.82 3.58 -3.18
N GLN A 46 17.12 3.52 -4.48
CA GLN A 46 17.73 4.65 -5.19
C GLN A 46 16.79 5.86 -5.34
N GLU A 47 15.48 5.63 -5.24
CA GLU A 47 14.45 6.67 -5.36
C GLU A 47 13.85 7.05 -4.00
N ASP A 48 14.36 6.46 -2.90
CA ASP A 48 13.77 6.51 -1.57
C ASP A 48 12.26 6.27 -1.58
N ARG A 49 11.83 5.31 -2.41
CA ARG A 49 10.41 5.06 -2.70
C ARG A 49 10.04 3.61 -2.42
N TYR A 50 8.83 3.42 -1.89
CA TYR A 50 8.19 2.12 -1.75
C TYR A 50 6.83 2.15 -2.43
N SER A 51 6.44 1.07 -3.10
CA SER A 51 5.10 0.93 -3.65
C SER A 51 4.46 -0.36 -3.19
N ALA A 52 3.39 -0.28 -2.41
CA ALA A 52 2.66 -1.45 -1.91
C ALA A 52 1.30 -1.58 -2.62
N ILE A 53 0.88 -2.80 -2.89
CA ILE A 53 -0.39 -3.12 -3.53
C ILE A 53 -1.19 -4.00 -2.57
N PHE A 54 -2.46 -3.63 -2.41
CA PHE A 54 -3.47 -4.38 -1.68
C PHE A 54 -4.64 -4.69 -2.61
N LYS A 55 -5.31 -5.81 -2.36
CA LYS A 55 -6.51 -6.25 -3.09
C LYS A 55 -7.62 -6.61 -2.12
N THR A 56 -8.83 -6.74 -2.64
CA THR A 56 -9.99 -7.21 -1.89
C THR A 56 -10.32 -8.65 -2.34
N TYR A 57 -10.78 -9.50 -1.42
CA TYR A 57 -11.17 -10.89 -1.73
C TYR A 57 -12.54 -11.30 -1.19
N ALA A 58 -13.24 -10.42 -0.46
CA ALA A 58 -14.40 -10.82 0.35
C ALA A 58 -15.74 -10.84 -0.42
N MET A 59 -15.95 -9.95 -1.39
CA MET A 59 -17.22 -9.88 -2.15
C MET A 59 -16.99 -9.78 -3.66
N GLU A 60 -17.88 -10.40 -4.42
CA GLU A 60 -17.82 -10.46 -5.88
C GLU A 60 -17.91 -9.07 -6.55
N GLU A 61 -18.67 -8.14 -5.97
CA GLU A 61 -18.83 -6.77 -6.44
C GLU A 61 -17.56 -5.91 -6.30
N TYR A 62 -16.67 -6.27 -5.38
CA TYR A 62 -15.37 -5.60 -5.18
C TYR A 62 -14.22 -6.38 -5.83
N LYS A 63 -14.51 -7.47 -6.53
CA LYS A 63 -13.49 -8.31 -7.18
C LYS A 63 -12.72 -7.50 -8.21
N GLY A 64 -11.42 -7.35 -7.99
CA GLY A 64 -10.53 -6.57 -8.88
C GLY A 64 -10.26 -5.15 -8.41
N TYR A 65 -10.81 -4.74 -7.27
CA TYR A 65 -10.42 -3.49 -6.62
C TYR A 65 -9.00 -3.64 -6.10
N PHE A 66 -8.21 -2.60 -6.27
CA PHE A 66 -6.88 -2.53 -5.71
C PHE A 66 -6.62 -1.18 -5.08
N LEU A 67 -5.78 -1.20 -4.06
CA LEU A 67 -5.30 -0.05 -3.34
C LEU A 67 -3.78 -0.05 -3.49
N THR A 68 -3.26 0.98 -4.12
CA THR A 68 -1.82 1.15 -4.35
C THR A 68 -1.33 2.29 -3.47
N PHE A 69 -0.36 1.99 -2.63
CA PHE A 69 0.40 2.98 -1.88
C PHE A 69 1.69 3.30 -2.63
N THR A 70 2.09 4.56 -2.60
CA THR A 70 3.43 5.04 -2.96
C THR A 70 3.92 5.87 -1.79
N VAL A 71 5.02 5.45 -1.20
CA VAL A 71 5.64 6.12 -0.07
C VAL A 71 6.98 6.65 -0.54
N LYS A 72 7.27 7.91 -0.21
CA LYS A 72 8.56 8.54 -0.51
C LYS A 72 9.15 9.12 0.77
N LEU A 73 10.44 8.91 1.00
CA LEU A 73 11.15 9.60 2.06
C LEU A 73 11.43 11.04 1.62
N VAL A 74 10.91 12.01 2.36
CA VAL A 74 11.12 13.45 2.14
C VAL A 74 11.54 14.05 3.48
N GLU A 75 12.76 14.60 3.54
CA GLU A 75 13.30 15.24 4.75
C GLU A 75 13.25 14.35 6.01
N GLY A 76 13.49 13.04 5.83
CA GLY A 76 13.47 12.07 6.92
C GLY A 76 12.06 11.63 7.36
N LYS A 77 11.01 12.03 6.65
CA LYS A 77 9.62 11.61 6.89
C LYS A 77 9.07 10.84 5.70
N TYR A 78 8.23 9.83 5.98
CA TYR A 78 7.53 9.09 4.95
C TYR A 78 6.27 9.83 4.53
N ALA A 79 6.31 10.42 3.33
CA ALA A 79 5.14 10.97 2.67
C ALA A 79 4.41 9.83 1.94
N VAL A 80 3.18 9.57 2.35
CA VAL A 80 2.35 8.49 1.78
C VAL A 80 1.34 9.09 0.83
N THR A 81 1.35 8.63 -0.41
CA THR A 81 0.26 8.85 -1.38
C THR A 81 -0.36 7.50 -1.67
N TYR A 82 -1.68 7.44 -1.76
CA TYR A 82 -2.35 6.20 -2.15
C TYR A 82 -3.37 6.46 -3.25
N PHE A 83 -3.63 5.43 -4.03
CA PHE A 83 -4.62 5.40 -5.08
C PHE A 83 -5.49 4.18 -4.89
N LYS A 84 -6.77 4.40 -4.68
CA LYS A 84 -7.78 3.35 -4.71
C LYS A 84 -8.33 3.29 -6.13
N LYS A 85 -8.26 2.12 -6.78
CA LYS A 85 -9.04 1.89 -8.00
C LYS A 85 -10.33 1.17 -7.62
N ASP A 86 -11.28 1.97 -7.16
CA ASP A 86 -12.72 1.71 -7.22
C ASP A 86 -13.36 2.29 -8.49
N GLY A 87 -12.54 2.96 -9.33
CA GLY A 87 -13.00 3.85 -10.39
C GLY A 87 -12.82 5.34 -10.03
N THR A 88 -12.33 5.68 -8.84
CA THR A 88 -12.23 7.06 -8.31
C THR A 88 -10.83 7.33 -7.72
N GLN A 89 -10.05 8.24 -8.31
CA GLN A 89 -8.74 8.64 -7.80
C GLN A 89 -8.89 9.60 -6.61
N LEU A 90 -8.35 9.23 -5.44
CA LEU A 90 -8.21 10.10 -4.27
C LEU A 90 -6.73 10.21 -3.93
N SER A 91 -6.26 11.39 -3.53
CA SER A 91 -4.90 11.63 -3.05
C SER A 91 -5.00 12.40 -1.73
N ASP A 92 -4.56 11.80 -0.63
CA ASP A 92 -4.35 12.52 0.63
C ASP A 92 -2.86 12.84 0.80
N ASN A 93 -2.57 14.07 1.21
CA ASN A 93 -1.26 14.47 1.72
C ASN A 93 -1.34 14.40 3.25
N VAL A 94 -0.73 13.38 3.84
CA VAL A 94 -0.53 13.27 5.29
C VAL A 94 0.85 13.81 5.65
#